data_AF-A0A0M0JNT2-F1
#
_entry.id   AF-A0A0M0JNT2-F1
#
_cell.length_a   1.000
_cell.length_b   1.000
_cell.length_c   1.000
_cell.angle_alpha   90.00
_cell.angle_beta   90.00
_cell.angle_gamma   90.00
#
_symmetry.space_group_name_H-M   'P 1'
#
loop_
_entity.id
_entity.type
_entity.pdbx_description
1 polymer ?
#
loop_
_entity_poly.entity_id
_entity_poly.type
_entity_poly.pdbx_seq_one_letter_code
_entity_poly.pdbx_strand_id
1 'polypeptide(L)'
;MSLDVKESRASLAATSGPAQIYWDGVSVATTASMRFPLPVGRSNLYVGKSNWGDVDPMFTGQMKDLLVWDVALSPAELDAVRLG
;
A
#
# COMPACT_ATOMS: atom_id res chain seq x y z
N MET A 1 -7.47 -0.61 13.97
CA MET A 1 -6.17 -1.04 13.42
C MET A 1 -6.07 -0.50 12.01
N SER A 2 -5.13 0.39 11.75
CA SER A 2 -4.83 0.97 10.43
C SER A 2 -3.50 0.44 9.93
N LEU A 3 -3.49 0.00 8.67
CA LEU A 3 -2.27 -0.34 7.94
C LEU A 3 -2.13 0.64 6.78
N ASP A 4 -0.99 1.30 6.71
CA ASP A 4 -0.73 2.27 5.65
C ASP A 4 0.61 1.96 4.97
N VAL A 5 0.60 1.98 3.65
CA VAL A 5 1.77 1.72 2.82
C VAL A 5 2.03 2.95 1.97
N LYS A 6 3.25 3.48 2.09
CA LYS A 6 3.72 4.62 1.30
C LYS A 6 4.81 4.16 0.36
N GLU A 7 4.60 4.40 -0.92
CA GLU A 7 5.62 4.31 -1.96
C GLU A 7 5.81 5.69 -2.58
N SER A 8 7.04 6.05 -2.93
CA SER A 8 7.28 7.31 -3.64
C SER A 8 8.08 7.08 -4.91
N ARG A 9 7.56 7.59 -6.03
CA ARG A 9 8.21 7.48 -7.34
C ARG A 9 8.88 8.80 -7.69
N ALA A 10 10.17 8.76 -8.00
CA ALA A 10 10.88 9.92 -8.53
C ALA A 10 10.42 10.28 -9.96
N SER A 11 9.90 9.32 -10.72
CA SER A 11 9.31 9.53 -12.06
C SER A 11 8.38 8.37 -12.44
N LEU A 12 7.56 8.55 -13.49
CA LEU A 12 6.70 7.49 -14.04
C LEU A 12 7.49 6.32 -14.66
N ALA A 13 8.75 6.55 -15.05
CA ALA A 13 9.64 5.52 -15.59
C ALA A 13 10.41 4.74 -14.50
N ALA A 14 10.37 5.19 -13.25
CA ALA A 14 11.06 4.51 -12.15
C ALA A 14 10.50 3.09 -11.96
N THR A 15 11.39 2.10 -11.91
CA THR A 15 11.07 0.68 -11.68
C THR A 15 11.25 0.25 -10.23
N SER A 16 11.90 1.09 -9.42
CA SER A 16 12.04 0.94 -7.98
C SER A 16 12.19 2.29 -7.28
N GLY A 17 12.00 2.32 -5.98
CA GLY A 17 12.19 3.51 -5.14
C GLY A 17 11.86 3.23 -3.68
N PRO A 18 11.91 4.25 -2.80
CA PRO A 18 11.75 4.03 -1.38
C PRO A 18 10.30 3.72 -1.01
N ALA A 19 10.15 2.86 -0.02
CA ALA A 19 8.87 2.42 0.51
C ALA A 19 8.90 2.35 2.04
N GLN A 20 7.75 2.59 2.65
CA GLN A 20 7.58 2.67 4.09
C GLN A 20 6.22 2.10 4.49
N ILE A 21 6.22 1.23 5.50
CA ILE A 21 5.01 0.65 6.09
C ILE A 21 4.79 1.27 7.47
N TYR A 22 3.54 1.58 7.76
CA TYR A 22 3.09 2.08 9.05
C TYR A 22 1.99 1.20 9.64
N TRP A 23 2.03 1.00 10.95
CA TRP A 23 0.99 0.33 11.72
C TRP A 23 0.50 1.28 12.81
N ASP A 24 -0.79 1.63 12.78
CA ASP A 24 -1.42 2.53 13.75
C ASP A 24 -0.63 3.84 13.96
N GLY A 25 -0.19 4.47 12.86
CA GLY A 25 0.63 5.70 12.96
C GLY A 25 2.14 5.47 12.88
N VAL A 26 2.62 4.32 13.34
CA VAL A 26 4.03 4.09 13.64
C VAL A 26 4.75 3.41 12.47
N SER A 27 5.90 3.95 12.07
CA SER A 27 6.78 3.34 11.07
C SER A 27 7.29 1.98 11.58
N VAL A 28 7.00 0.90 10.85
CA VAL A 28 7.38 -0.48 11.24
C VAL A 28 8.37 -1.12 10.27
N ALA A 29 8.47 -0.65 9.02
CA ALA A 29 9.44 -1.16 8.06
C ALA A 29 9.75 -0.14 6.96
N THR A 30 11.03 0.10 6.70
CA THR A 30 11.51 1.04 5.69
C THR A 30 12.49 0.38 4.74
N THR A 31 12.47 0.77 3.47
CA THR A 31 13.50 0.40 2.49
C THR A 31 13.80 1.56 1.56
N ALA A 32 15.08 1.72 1.23
CA ALA A 32 15.53 2.71 0.25
C ALA A 32 15.20 2.29 -1.19
N SER A 33 14.98 0.99 -1.45
CA SER A 33 14.67 0.49 -2.78
C SER A 33 13.75 -0.73 -2.71
N MET A 34 12.52 -0.55 -3.17
CA MET A 34 11.53 -1.58 -3.43
C MET A 34 11.17 -1.55 -4.90
N ARG A 35 11.05 -2.74 -5.52
CA ARG A 35 10.60 -2.84 -6.91
C ARG A 35 9.14 -2.47 -6.98
N PHE A 36 8.80 -1.53 -7.85
CA PHE A 36 7.41 -1.15 -8.05
C PHE A 36 6.67 -2.15 -8.93
N PRO A 37 5.34 -2.28 -8.76
CA PRO A 37 4.51 -3.00 -9.71
C PRO A 37 4.69 -2.43 -11.12
N LEU A 38 4.82 -3.32 -12.10
CA LEU A 38 4.89 -2.93 -13.51
C LEU A 38 3.63 -2.14 -13.90
N PRO A 39 3.78 -1.08 -14.73
CA PRO A 39 2.66 -0.26 -15.21
C PRO A 39 1.93 -0.99 -16.35
N VAL A 40 1.31 -2.12 -16.01
CA VAL A 40 0.50 -2.93 -16.92
C VAL A 40 -0.97 -2.84 -16.52
N GLY A 41 -1.86 -2.91 -17.49
CA GLY A 41 -3.30 -3.02 -17.22
C GLY A 41 -3.59 -4.28 -16.41
N ARG A 42 -4.35 -4.13 -15.32
CA ARG A 42 -4.81 -5.25 -14.48
C ARG A 42 -6.33 -5.29 -14.52
N SER A 43 -6.88 -6.45 -14.85
CA SER A 43 -8.34 -6.66 -14.87
C SER A 43 -8.95 -6.78 -13.48
N ASN A 44 -8.14 -7.10 -12.47
CA ASN A 44 -8.56 -7.31 -11.10
C ASN A 44 -7.66 -6.55 -10.12
N LEU A 45 -8.25 -6.05 -9.05
CA LEU A 45 -7.58 -5.48 -7.87
C LEU A 45 -8.20 -6.13 -6.65
N TYR A 46 -7.47 -7.05 -6.01
CA TYR A 46 -7.97 -7.82 -4.87
C TYR A 46 -7.47 -7.25 -3.55
N VAL A 47 -8.35 -7.28 -2.55
CA VAL A 47 -8.04 -6.96 -1.15
C VAL A 47 -8.58 -8.12 -0.31
N GLY A 48 -7.74 -8.69 0.57
CA GLY A 48 -8.07 -9.87 1.36
C GLY A 48 -8.12 -11.21 0.58
N LYS A 49 -7.73 -11.19 -0.70
CA LYS A 49 -7.65 -12.35 -1.59
C LYS A 49 -6.36 -12.27 -2.42
N SER A 50 -5.74 -13.41 -2.72
CA SER A 50 -4.59 -13.47 -3.63
C SER A 50 -5.02 -13.69 -5.09
N ASN A 51 -4.08 -13.47 -6.01
CA ASN A 51 -4.28 -13.74 -7.44
C ASN A 51 -4.21 -15.24 -7.80
N TRP A 52 -3.68 -16.09 -6.92
CA TRP A 52 -3.50 -17.52 -7.19
C TRP A 52 -4.74 -18.36 -6.84
N GLY A 53 -5.84 -17.72 -6.43
CA GLY A 53 -7.14 -18.38 -6.30
C GLY A 53 -7.25 -19.27 -5.08
N ASP A 54 -7.94 -20.41 -5.21
CA ASP A 54 -8.44 -21.23 -4.11
C ASP A 54 -7.36 -21.97 -3.31
N VAL A 55 -6.09 -21.94 -3.77
CA VAL A 55 -4.95 -22.49 -3.03
C VAL A 55 -4.49 -21.59 -1.88
N ASP A 56 -4.72 -20.28 -2.00
CA ASP A 56 -4.32 -19.33 -0.95
C ASP A 56 -5.50 -19.04 -0.02
N PRO A 57 -5.28 -19.00 1.30
CA PRO A 57 -6.33 -18.67 2.24
C PRO A 57 -6.83 -17.24 2.02
N MET A 58 -8.15 -17.08 2.14
CA MET A 58 -8.75 -15.75 2.19
C MET A 58 -8.46 -15.09 3.54
N PHE A 59 -8.37 -13.76 3.55
CA PHE A 59 -8.34 -13.00 4.79
C PHE A 59 -9.66 -13.21 5.57
N THR A 60 -9.54 -13.55 6.85
CA THR A 60 -10.68 -13.71 7.76
C THR A 60 -10.67 -12.57 8.77
N GLY A 61 -11.60 -11.63 8.61
CA GLY A 61 -11.72 -10.46 9.48
C GLY A 61 -12.56 -9.36 8.83
N GLN A 62 -12.55 -8.18 9.44
CA GLN A 62 -13.21 -6.99 8.90
C GLN A 62 -12.15 -5.99 8.38
N MET A 63 -12.42 -5.41 7.21
CA MET A 63 -11.65 -4.31 6.65
C MET A 63 -12.61 -3.14 6.44
N LYS A 64 -12.15 -1.94 6.77
CA LYS A 64 -12.88 -0.69 6.53
C LYS A 64 -11.91 0.36 5.99
N ASP A 65 -12.45 1.34 5.26
CA ASP A 65 -11.73 2.54 4.84
C ASP A 65 -10.46 2.26 4.00
N LEU A 66 -10.58 1.42 2.97
CA LEU A 66 -9.51 1.21 2.00
C LEU A 66 -9.38 2.45 1.09
N LEU A 67 -8.24 3.11 1.19
CA LEU A 67 -7.94 4.35 0.47
C LEU A 67 -6.66 4.16 -0.36
N VAL A 68 -6.64 4.72 -1.56
CA VAL A 68 -5.52 4.65 -2.50
C VAL A 68 -5.29 6.04 -3.08
N TRP A 69 -4.03 6.48 -3.05
CA TRP A 69 -3.61 7.77 -3.61
C TRP A 69 -2.60 7.55 -4.73
N ASP A 70 -2.61 8.46 -5.70
CA ASP A 70 -1.60 8.54 -6.77
C ASP A 70 -0.35 9.33 -6.33
N VAL A 71 -0.38 9.89 -5.12
CA VAL A 71 0.72 10.65 -4.50
C VAL A 71 1.13 10.03 -3.17
N ALA A 72 2.42 10.17 -2.86
CA ALA A 72 2.98 9.71 -1.60
C ALA A 72 2.67 10.71 -0.48
N LEU A 73 1.68 10.42 0.36
CA LEU A 73 1.27 11.28 1.47
C LEU A 73 2.40 11.53 2.48
N SER A 74 2.49 12.74 3.00
CA SER A 74 3.32 13.07 4.16
C SER A 74 2.80 12.39 5.44
N PRO A 75 3.63 12.27 6.50
CA PRO A 75 3.16 11.71 7.77
C PRO A 75 1.95 12.45 8.35
N ALA A 76 1.91 13.79 8.26
CA ALA A 76 0.79 14.58 8.75
C ALA A 76 -0.50 14.34 7.95
N GLU A 77 -0.42 14.16 6.63
CA GLU A 77 -1.58 13.83 5.80
C GLU A 77 -2.10 12.42 6.09
N LEU A 78 -1.20 11.45 6.29
CA LEU A 78 -1.58 10.09 6.71
C LEU A 78 -2.32 10.12 8.05
N ASP A 79 -1.83 10.89 9.03
CA ASP A 79 -2.48 11.00 10.33
C ASP A 79 -3.85 11.70 10.24
N ALA A 80 -3.97 12.74 9.42
CA ALA A 80 -5.27 13.40 9.20
C ALA A 80 -6.31 12.46 8.60
N VAL A 81 -5.92 11.61 7.64
CA VAL A 81 -6.81 10.64 7.01
C VAL A 81 -7.26 9.55 7.99
N ARG A 82 -6.37 9.08 8.88
CA ARG A 82 -6.68 8.04 9.87
C ARG A 82 -7.68 8.49 10.94
N LEU A 83 -7.70 9.78 11.25
CA LEU A 83 -8.48 10.35 12.35
C LEU A 83 -9.82 10.94 11.90
N GLY A 84 -10.04 11.10 10.58
CA GLY A 84 -11.32 11.51 9.98
C GLY A 84 -12.25 10.34 9.74
#